data_AF-A0A851DPG5-F1
#
_entry.id   AF-A0A851DPG5-F1
#
_cell.length_a   1.000
_cell.length_b   1.000
_cell.length_c   1.000
_cell.angle_alpha   90.00
_cell.angle_beta   90.00
_cell.angle_gamma   90.00
#
_symmetry.space_group_name_H-M   'P 1'
#
loop_
_entity.id
_entity.type
_entity.pdbx_description
1 polymer ?
#
loop_
_entity_poly.entity_id
_entity_poly.type
_entity_poly.pdbx_seq_one_letter_code
_entity_poly.pdbx_strand_id
1 'polypeptide(L)'
;APDYDKSQWTNEKEKLGLDFPNLPYFIDGTTKLTQSNAILRYIARKHKMCGETEEEILRVDMLENQIMDFRMSLVMVCYNPDFEKLKPGYLEQLPGKLKLFSNFLGDRKWFAGEKV
;
A
#
# COMPACT_ATOMS: atom_id res chain seq x y z
N ALA A 1 -0.12 -27.65 -10.06
CA ALA A 1 -0.54 -26.33 -9.57
C ALA A 1 -1.99 -26.13 -9.97
N PRO A 2 -2.81 -25.33 -9.27
CA PRO A 2 -4.14 -24.97 -9.77
C PRO A 2 -3.99 -24.26 -11.13
N ASP A 3 -5.06 -24.26 -11.93
CA ASP A 3 -5.03 -23.68 -13.28
C ASP A 3 -4.87 -22.14 -13.30
N TYR A 4 -4.88 -21.51 -12.12
CA TYR A 4 -4.81 -20.06 -11.92
C TYR A 4 -5.83 -19.30 -12.80
N ASP A 5 -7.00 -19.90 -13.02
CA ASP A 5 -8.07 -19.28 -13.78
C ASP A 5 -8.50 -17.96 -13.13
N LYS A 6 -8.60 -16.92 -13.97
CA LYS A 6 -8.97 -15.56 -13.56
C LYS A 6 -10.34 -15.15 -14.10
N SER A 7 -11.07 -16.09 -14.71
CA SER A 7 -12.35 -15.83 -15.39
C SER A 7 -13.35 -15.08 -14.51
N GLN A 8 -13.42 -15.40 -13.22
CA GLN A 8 -14.28 -14.72 -12.25
C GLN A 8 -14.06 -13.20 -12.20
N TRP A 9 -12.80 -12.75 -12.32
CA TRP A 9 -12.47 -11.34 -12.39
C TRP A 9 -12.58 -10.79 -13.82
N THR A 10 -11.98 -11.47 -14.80
CA THR A 10 -11.90 -10.93 -16.18
C THR A 10 -13.26 -10.82 -16.84
N ASN A 11 -14.23 -11.66 -16.47
CA ASN A 11 -15.59 -11.59 -17.00
C ASN A 11 -16.39 -10.41 -16.44
N GLU A 12 -16.03 -9.87 -15.28
CA GLU A 12 -16.74 -8.78 -14.60
C GLU A 12 -16.01 -7.43 -14.69
N LYS A 13 -14.69 -7.45 -14.90
CA LYS A 13 -13.79 -6.28 -14.88
C LYS A 13 -14.36 -5.03 -15.56
N GLU A 14 -14.81 -5.15 -16.81
CA GLU A 14 -15.30 -4.02 -17.61
C GLU A 14 -16.78 -3.66 -17.34
N LYS A 15 -17.52 -4.50 -16.60
CA LYS A 15 -18.94 -4.30 -16.29
C LYS A 15 -19.17 -3.46 -15.04
N LEU A 16 -18.15 -3.29 -14.20
CA LEU A 16 -18.25 -2.58 -12.92
C LEU A 16 -18.34 -1.06 -13.07
N GLY A 17 -18.04 -0.52 -14.26
CA GLY A 17 -18.01 0.93 -14.51
C GLY A 17 -16.96 1.64 -13.66
N LEU A 18 -15.77 1.04 -13.54
CA LEU A 18 -14.59 1.64 -12.93
C LEU A 18 -13.83 2.44 -14.00
N ASP A 19 -13.33 3.63 -13.68
CA ASP A 19 -12.57 4.44 -14.66
C ASP A 19 -11.25 3.75 -15.08
N PHE A 20 -10.57 3.12 -14.11
CA PHE A 20 -9.37 2.33 -14.33
C PHE A 20 -9.57 0.93 -13.73
N PRO A 21 -10.21 -0.02 -14.44
CA PRO A 21 -10.56 -1.33 -13.88
C PRO A 21 -9.33 -2.10 -13.38
N ASN A 22 -9.25 -2.30 -12.06
CA ASN A 22 -8.14 -2.97 -11.41
C ASN A 22 -8.57 -3.59 -10.06
N LEU A 23 -7.71 -4.43 -9.51
CA LEU A 23 -7.82 -4.92 -8.13
C LEU A 23 -6.72 -4.26 -7.26
N PRO A 24 -7.04 -3.79 -6.04
CA PRO A 24 -8.39 -3.73 -5.46
C PRO A 24 -9.25 -2.61 -6.07
N TYR A 25 -10.56 -2.77 -5.93
CA TYR A 25 -11.56 -1.72 -6.18
C TYR A 25 -12.46 -1.54 -4.94
N PHE A 26 -13.14 -0.39 -4.85
CA PHE A 26 -14.09 -0.07 -3.80
C PHE A 26 -15.30 0.66 -4.40
N ILE A 27 -16.50 0.27 -3.99
CA ILE A 27 -17.77 0.86 -4.46
C ILE A 27 -18.58 1.27 -3.23
N ASP A 28 -18.93 2.55 -3.14
CA ASP A 28 -19.73 3.15 -2.09
C ASP A 28 -20.76 4.10 -2.71
N GLY A 29 -21.97 3.57 -2.93
CA GLY A 29 -23.02 4.24 -3.69
C GLY A 29 -22.56 4.56 -5.12
N THR A 30 -22.51 5.85 -5.44
CA THR A 30 -22.04 6.34 -6.74
C THR A 30 -20.52 6.49 -6.82
N THR A 31 -19.80 6.43 -5.70
CA THR A 31 -18.34 6.49 -5.69
C THR A 31 -17.76 5.13 -6.04
N LYS A 32 -16.93 5.10 -7.08
CA LYS A 32 -16.21 3.90 -7.53
C LYS A 32 -14.73 4.23 -7.66
N LEU A 33 -13.89 3.50 -6.95
CA LEU A 33 -12.45 3.77 -6.87
C LEU A 33 -11.65 2.51 -7.16
N THR A 34 -10.51 2.69 -7.80
CA THR A 34 -9.40 1.73 -7.84
C THR A 34 -8.15 2.40 -7.28
N GLN A 35 -7.05 1.64 -7.16
CA GLN A 35 -5.82 2.03 -6.44
C GLN A 35 -5.96 1.97 -4.92
N SER A 36 -5.15 1.11 -4.27
CA SER A 36 -5.24 0.86 -2.82
C SER A 36 -5.09 2.14 -1.99
N ASN A 37 -4.14 3.01 -2.34
CA ASN A 37 -3.90 4.26 -1.62
C ASN A 37 -5.05 5.26 -1.79
N ALA A 38 -5.65 5.36 -2.98
CA ALA A 38 -6.81 6.22 -3.21
C ALA A 38 -8.03 5.76 -2.40
N ILE A 39 -8.25 4.44 -2.34
CA ILE A 39 -9.31 3.82 -1.52
C ILE A 39 -9.06 4.10 -0.03
N LEU A 40 -7.84 3.87 0.47
CA LEU A 40 -7.48 4.15 1.87
C LEU A 40 -7.70 5.62 2.22
N ARG A 41 -7.24 6.54 1.38
CA ARG A 41 -7.43 7.98 1.58
C ARG A 41 -8.90 8.40 1.54
N TYR A 42 -9.73 7.78 0.71
CA TYR A 42 -11.17 8.05 0.70
C TYR A 42 -11.82 7.72 2.03
N ILE A 43 -11.54 6.52 2.57
CA ILE A 43 -12.05 6.09 3.88
C ILE A 43 -11.49 6.99 4.98
N ALA A 44 -10.17 7.24 4.98
CA ALA A 44 -9.52 8.09 5.97
C ALA A 44 -10.12 9.51 6.02
N ARG A 45 -10.43 10.12 4.87
CA ARG A 45 -11.09 11.44 4.83
C ARG A 45 -12.48 11.43 5.49
N LYS A 46 -13.27 10.37 5.32
CA LYS A 46 -14.58 10.24 5.98
C LYS A 46 -14.49 10.19 7.50
N HIS A 47 -13.35 9.75 8.02
CA HIS A 47 -13.11 9.57 9.46
C HIS A 47 -12.05 10.51 10.04
N LYS A 48 -11.59 11.52 9.29
CA LYS A 48 -10.56 12.51 9.70
C LYS A 48 -9.22 11.87 10.09
N MET A 49 -8.76 10.88 9.31
CA MET A 49 -7.52 10.12 9.55
C MET A 49 -6.41 10.43 8.53
N CYS A 50 -6.37 11.63 7.96
CA CYS A 50 -5.35 12.04 6.98
C CYS A 50 -4.27 12.97 7.55
N GLY A 51 -4.24 13.16 8.87
CA GLY A 51 -3.54 14.27 9.53
C GLY A 51 -4.45 15.50 9.66
N GLU A 52 -4.29 16.22 10.77
CA GLU A 52 -5.06 17.45 11.07
C GLU A 52 -4.19 18.71 10.90
N THR A 53 -2.87 18.57 10.99
CA THR A 53 -1.88 19.63 10.76
C THR A 53 -1.05 19.35 9.51
N GLU A 54 -0.45 20.40 8.93
CA GLU A 54 0.45 20.25 7.77
C GLU A 54 1.59 19.27 8.06
N GLU A 55 2.15 19.30 9.27
CA GLU A 55 3.22 18.39 9.67
C GLU A 55 2.78 16.92 9.67
N GLU A 56 1.56 16.64 10.14
CA GLU A 56 1.00 15.28 10.11
C GLU A 56 0.69 14.84 8.67
N ILE A 57 0.15 15.72 7.85
CA ILE A 57 -0.16 15.45 6.43
C ILE A 57 1.13 15.10 5.67
N LEU A 58 2.19 15.89 5.86
CA LEU A 58 3.50 15.63 5.25
C LEU A 58 4.06 14.26 5.66
N ARG A 59 3.88 13.87 6.94
CA ARG A 59 4.29 12.54 7.41
C ARG A 59 3.48 11.43 6.76
N VAL A 60 2.15 11.58 6.68
CA VAL A 60 1.26 10.61 6.03
C VAL A 60 1.64 10.43 4.57
N ASP A 61 1.82 11.53 3.83
CA ASP A 61 2.15 11.52 2.41
C ASP A 61 3.50 10.87 2.14
N MET A 62 4.53 11.23 2.89
CA MET A 62 5.87 10.64 2.74
C MET A 62 5.86 9.15 3.11
N LEU A 63 5.21 8.79 4.22
CA LEU A 63 5.17 7.40 4.68
C LEU A 63 4.38 6.50 3.73
N GLU A 64 3.24 6.96 3.21
CA GLU A 64 2.43 6.19 2.25
C GLU A 64 3.27 5.77 1.04
N ASN A 65 4.05 6.69 0.48
CA ASN A 65 4.92 6.42 -0.65
C ASN A 65 6.11 5.52 -0.26
N GLN A 66 6.75 5.78 0.88
CA GLN A 66 7.87 4.96 1.36
C GLN A 66 7.45 3.51 1.67
N ILE A 67 6.24 3.29 2.19
CA ILE A 67 5.68 1.96 2.42
C ILE A 67 5.40 1.26 1.09
N MET A 68 4.92 1.98 0.07
CA MET A 68 4.70 1.41 -1.26
C MET A 68 6.01 0.90 -1.87
N ASP A 69 7.07 1.70 -1.83
CA ASP A 69 8.40 1.29 -2.32
C ASP A 69 8.96 0.10 -1.54
N PHE A 70 8.82 0.14 -0.20
CA PHE A 70 9.23 -0.97 0.65
C PHE A 70 8.50 -2.27 0.30
N ARG A 71 7.16 -2.21 0.17
CA ARG A 71 6.32 -3.34 -0.22
C ARG A 71 6.68 -3.87 -1.60
N MET A 72 6.83 -2.99 -2.59
CA MET A 72 7.18 -3.38 -3.96
C MET A 72 8.56 -4.05 -4.00
N SER A 73 9.52 -3.60 -3.20
CA SER A 73 10.83 -4.25 -3.11
C SER A 73 10.75 -5.70 -2.63
N LEU A 74 9.82 -6.03 -1.72
CA LEU A 74 9.58 -7.40 -1.27
C LEU A 74 8.85 -8.22 -2.35
N VAL A 75 7.81 -7.64 -2.97
CA VAL A 75 7.05 -8.28 -4.06
C VAL A 75 7.98 -8.71 -5.20
N MET A 76 8.90 -7.83 -5.59
CA MET A 76 9.87 -8.09 -6.65
C MET A 76 10.83 -9.25 -6.33
N VAL A 77 11.10 -9.53 -5.06
CA VAL A 77 11.92 -10.66 -4.64
C VAL A 77 11.08 -11.94 -4.58
N CYS A 78 9.92 -11.89 -3.90
CA CYS A 78 9.08 -13.07 -3.65
C CYS A 78 8.50 -13.70 -4.91
N TYR A 79 8.17 -12.91 -5.93
CA TYR A 79 7.62 -13.41 -7.20
C TYR A 79 8.68 -13.65 -8.28
N ASN A 80 9.96 -13.45 -7.96
CA ASN A 80 11.04 -13.71 -8.90
C ASN A 80 11.34 -15.23 -8.97
N PRO A 81 11.48 -15.83 -10.17
CA PRO A 81 11.92 -17.22 -10.31
C PRO A 81 13.26 -17.53 -9.62
N ASP A 82 14.15 -16.53 -9.48
CA ASP A 82 15.44 -16.63 -8.79
C ASP A 82 15.34 -16.25 -7.29
N PHE A 83 14.16 -16.36 -6.67
CA PHE A 83 13.90 -15.99 -5.27
C PHE A 83 15.01 -16.41 -4.30
N GLU A 84 15.43 -17.68 -4.32
CA GLU A 84 16.44 -18.21 -3.40
C GLU A 84 17.82 -17.55 -3.56
N LYS A 85 18.14 -17.05 -4.77
CA LYS A 85 19.39 -16.31 -5.02
C LYS A 85 19.30 -14.86 -4.56
N LEU A 86 18.13 -14.24 -4.69
CA LEU A 86 17.91 -12.82 -4.37
C LEU A 86 17.64 -12.57 -2.88
N LYS A 87 17.00 -13.53 -2.21
CA LYS A 87 16.60 -13.44 -0.81
C LYS A 87 17.74 -13.04 0.14
N PRO A 88 18.97 -13.59 0.06
CA PRO A 88 20.06 -13.17 0.95
C PRO A 88 20.37 -11.68 0.87
N GLY A 89 20.45 -11.11 -0.34
CA GLY A 89 20.71 -9.69 -0.54
C GLY A 89 19.56 -8.79 -0.06
N TYR A 90 18.31 -9.25 -0.19
CA TYR A 90 17.17 -8.55 0.41
C TYR A 90 17.26 -8.54 1.95
N LEU A 91 17.57 -9.68 2.57
CA LEU A 91 17.70 -9.82 4.01
C LEU A 91 18.89 -9.02 4.59
N GLU A 92 19.98 -8.89 3.84
CA GLU A 92 21.12 -8.05 4.22
C GLU A 92 20.73 -6.56 4.31
N GLN A 93 19.93 -6.07 3.37
CA GLN A 93 19.47 -4.68 3.33
C GLN A 93 18.31 -4.38 4.30
N LEU A 94 17.55 -5.42 4.69
CA LEU A 94 16.33 -5.28 5.46
C LEU A 94 16.51 -4.54 6.80
N PRO A 95 17.52 -4.84 7.64
CA PRO A 95 17.76 -4.11 8.89
C PRO A 95 17.96 -2.61 8.67
N GLY A 96 18.65 -2.21 7.60
CA GLY A 96 18.84 -0.80 7.25
C GLY A 96 17.53 -0.11 6.95
N LYS A 97 16.66 -0.73 6.13
CA LYS A 97 15.32 -0.20 5.81
C LYS A 97 14.43 -0.12 7.06
N LEU A 98 14.43 -1.14 7.90
CA LEU A 98 13.66 -1.15 9.15
C LEU A 98 14.15 -0.09 10.14
N LYS A 99 15.45 0.17 10.21
CA LYS A 99 16.01 1.25 11.02
C LYS A 99 15.51 2.62 10.58
N LEU A 100 15.33 2.87 9.27
CA LEU A 100 14.75 4.12 8.79
C LEU A 100 13.31 4.31 9.30
N PHE A 101 12.47 3.27 9.28
CA PHE A 101 11.12 3.34 9.84
C PHE A 101 11.13 3.54 11.35
N SER A 102 12.01 2.85 12.08
CA SER A 102 12.17 3.02 13.53
C SER A 102 12.56 4.46 13.88
N ASN A 103 13.52 5.05 13.15
CA ASN A 103 13.94 6.42 13.35
C ASN A 103 12.84 7.42 12.99
N PHE A 104 12.09 7.15 11.91
CA PHE A 104 11.01 8.01 11.47
C PHE A 104 9.85 8.04 12.49
N LEU A 105 9.48 6.89 13.04
CA LEU A 105 8.52 6.80 14.15
C LEU A 105 9.04 7.59 15.37
N GLY A 106 10.29 7.34 15.78
CA GLY A 106 10.88 7.94 16.96
C GLY A 106 10.07 7.59 18.21
N ASP A 107 9.81 8.60 19.05
CA ASP A 107 9.03 8.44 20.28
C ASP A 107 7.52 8.64 20.09
N ARG A 108 7.06 8.82 18.84
CA ARG A 108 5.63 9.04 18.56
C ARG A 108 4.85 7.74 18.77
N LYS A 109 3.62 7.89 19.24
CA LYS A 109 2.70 6.75 19.41
C LYS A 109 2.30 6.12 18.07
N TRP A 110 2.08 6.96 17.06
CA TRP A 110 1.78 6.56 15.68
C TRP A 110 2.66 7.35 14.72
N PHE A 111 2.79 6.88 13.48
CA PHE A 111 3.69 7.51 12.52
C PHE A 111 3.39 8.98 12.20
N ALA A 112 2.11 9.37 12.20
CA ALA A 112 1.72 10.76 11.99
C ALA A 112 1.89 11.61 13.27
N GLY A 113 1.67 11.02 14.45
CA GLY A 113 1.67 11.72 15.74
C GLY A 113 0.98 10.92 16.85
N GLU A 114 0.10 11.57 17.61
CA GLU A 114 -0.60 10.97 18.77
C GLU A 114 -1.86 10.17 18.39
N LYS A 115 -2.41 10.42 17.20
CA LYS A 115 -3.61 9.77 16.65
C LYS A 115 -3.22 8.76 15.56
N VAL A 116 -4.06 7.73 15.44
CA VAL A 116 -3.97 6.72 14.36
C VAL A 116 -4.52 7.28 13.06
#